data_AF-A0A1M2VQJ9-F1
#
_entry.id   AF-A0A1M2VQJ9-F1
#
_cell.length_a   1.000
_cell.length_b   1.000
_cell.length_c   1.000
_cell.angle_alpha   90.00
_cell.angle_beta   90.00
_cell.angle_gamma   90.00
#
_symmetry.space_group_name_H-M   'P 1'
#
loop_
_entity.id
_entity.type
_entity.pdbx_description
1 polymer ?
#
loop_
_entity_poly.entity_id
_entity_poly.type
_entity_poly.pdbx_seq_one_letter_code
_entity_poly.pdbx_strand_id
1 'polypeptide(L)'
;MATPTVPKLPPTIRQGVLNLPGATFETQRTAERLLAEDRERHHCFWGRVGFHNHLSHHILAAYDLGAPAALLQKIFDAESKEPWDLYTMNRTEGGKVEPLEEEVDAENWTRFLGDGKYYPSYLAFFTREVSALGAGETLERYIFAPAANGNGAQMLLRFIGGA
;
A
#
# COMPACT_ATOMS: atom_id res chain seq x y z
N MET A 1 -4.20 -17.51 18.82
CA MET A 1 -2.80 -17.40 18.34
C MET A 1 -2.49 -15.92 18.20
N ALA A 2 -1.32 -15.46 18.64
CA ALA A 2 -0.94 -14.06 18.46
C ALA A 2 -0.75 -13.79 16.96
N THR A 3 -1.44 -12.79 16.40
CA THR A 3 -1.24 -12.37 15.02
C THR A 3 0.23 -11.96 14.87
N PRO A 4 1.01 -12.57 13.97
CA PRO A 4 2.42 -12.22 13.81
C PRO A 4 2.52 -10.72 13.51
N THR A 5 3.32 -9.99 14.28
CA THR A 5 3.50 -8.55 14.10
C THR A 5 4.07 -8.27 12.72
N VAL A 6 3.31 -7.52 11.91
CA VAL A 6 3.77 -7.08 10.59
C VAL A 6 5.00 -6.17 10.78
N PRO A 7 6.14 -6.48 10.14
CA PRO A 7 7.34 -5.68 10.30
C PRO A 7 7.12 -4.26 9.78
N LYS A 8 7.70 -3.27 10.47
CA LYS A 8 7.72 -1.89 9.96
C LYS A 8 8.78 -1.77 8.87
N LEU A 9 8.35 -1.44 7.66
CA LEU A 9 9.30 -1.09 6.59
C LEU A 9 10.13 0.13 6.99
N PRO A 10 11.44 0.16 6.68
CA PRO A 10 12.29 1.29 7.01
C PRO A 10 11.78 2.56 6.30
N PRO A 11 11.69 3.70 7.02
CA PRO A 11 11.30 4.96 6.42
C PRO A 11 12.51 5.53 5.66
N THR A 12 12.65 5.13 4.40
CA THR A 12 13.70 5.63 3.52
C THR A 12 13.08 6.20 2.26
N ILE A 13 12.67 7.46 2.32
CA ILE A 13 12.27 8.19 1.11
C ILE A 13 13.33 9.23 0.76
N ARG A 14 13.40 9.57 -0.51
CA ARG A 14 14.17 10.69 -1.04
C ARG A 14 13.26 11.44 -1.99
N GLN A 15 13.59 12.70 -2.27
CA GLN A 15 12.93 13.40 -3.37
C GLN A 15 13.12 12.60 -4.67
N GLY A 16 12.16 12.78 -5.57
CA GLY A 16 12.06 12.08 -6.84
C GLY A 16 12.91 12.74 -7.92
N VAL A 17 12.35 12.79 -9.13
CA VAL A 17 13.09 13.24 -10.34
C VAL A 17 13.24 14.75 -10.37
N LEU A 18 12.25 15.51 -9.88
CA LEU A 18 12.30 16.97 -9.96
C LEU A 18 13.22 17.53 -8.89
N ASN A 19 13.18 16.97 -7.67
CA ASN A 19 14.05 17.31 -6.54
C ASN A 19 14.20 18.82 -6.35
N LEU A 20 13.07 19.53 -6.31
CA LEU A 20 13.07 20.99 -6.22
C LEU A 20 13.50 21.45 -4.81
N PRO A 21 14.10 22.65 -4.69
CA PRO A 21 14.49 23.19 -3.40
C PRO A 21 13.29 23.36 -2.44
N GLY A 22 13.51 23.16 -1.15
CA GLY A 22 12.52 23.41 -0.09
C GLY A 22 12.34 22.25 0.88
N ALA A 23 12.70 21.02 0.49
CA ALA A 23 12.69 19.88 1.38
C ALA A 23 13.71 20.04 2.52
N THR A 24 13.29 19.72 3.73
CA THR A 24 14.12 19.66 4.93
C THR A 24 14.05 18.26 5.55
N PHE A 25 14.89 18.01 6.56
CA PHE A 25 14.78 16.78 7.36
C PHE A 25 13.39 16.62 7.99
N GLU A 26 12.79 17.71 8.47
CA GLU A 26 11.42 17.71 9.02
C GLU A 26 10.39 17.33 7.95
N THR A 27 10.50 17.89 6.75
CA THR A 27 9.63 17.56 5.62
C THR A 27 9.75 16.07 5.29
N GLN A 28 10.97 15.54 5.19
CA GLN A 28 11.20 14.13 4.90
C GLN A 28 10.55 13.23 5.95
N ARG A 29 10.79 13.50 7.25
CA ARG A 29 10.19 12.74 8.35
C ARG A 29 8.67 12.80 8.35
N THR A 30 8.11 13.94 7.97
CA THR A 30 6.66 14.11 7.85
C THR A 30 6.12 13.25 6.72
N ALA A 31 6.70 13.32 5.53
CA ALA A 31 6.30 12.46 4.41
C ALA A 31 6.43 10.96 4.75
N GLU A 32 7.54 10.53 5.37
CA GLU A 32 7.74 9.14 5.80
C GLU A 32 6.63 8.66 6.75
N ARG A 33 6.28 9.48 7.75
CA ARG A 33 5.22 9.15 8.70
C ARG A 33 3.85 9.09 8.02
N LEU A 34 3.52 10.07 7.18
CA LEU A 34 2.21 10.14 6.51
C LEU A 34 2.02 8.97 5.53
N LEU A 35 3.06 8.56 4.81
CA LEU A 35 3.01 7.39 3.93
C LEU A 35 2.82 6.09 4.72
N ALA A 36 3.48 5.95 5.88
CA ALA A 36 3.27 4.81 6.76
C ALA A 36 1.84 4.79 7.32
N GLU A 37 1.32 5.95 7.72
CA GLU A 37 -0.04 6.10 8.25
C GLU A 37 -1.11 5.78 7.20
N ASP A 38 -0.93 6.21 5.95
CA ASP A 38 -1.81 5.87 4.84
C ASP A 38 -1.85 4.34 4.61
N ARG A 39 -0.67 3.71 4.51
CA ARG A 39 -0.55 2.25 4.37
C ARG A 39 -1.22 1.48 5.51
N GLU A 40 -1.09 1.96 6.75
CA GLU A 40 -1.58 1.25 7.94
C GLU A 40 -3.08 1.42 8.17
N ARG A 41 -3.71 2.43 7.56
CA ARG A 41 -5.11 2.79 7.84
C ARG A 41 -6.04 2.64 6.65
N HIS A 42 -5.53 2.85 5.43
CA HIS A 42 -6.37 2.96 4.25
C HIS A 42 -6.16 1.83 3.24
N HIS A 43 -7.26 1.44 2.61
CA HIS A 43 -7.24 0.58 1.45
C HIS A 43 -6.60 1.31 0.26
N CYS A 44 -6.06 0.56 -0.71
CA CYS A 44 -5.59 1.12 -1.97
C CYS A 44 -6.74 1.63 -2.89
N PHE A 45 -7.99 1.50 -2.45
CA PHE A 45 -9.19 1.88 -3.21
C PHE A 45 -10.12 2.76 -2.38
N TRP A 46 -10.99 3.49 -3.06
CA TRP A 46 -12.03 4.32 -2.47
C TRP A 46 -13.25 4.47 -3.40
N GLY A 47 -14.36 4.95 -2.83
CA GLY A 47 -15.59 5.25 -3.57
C GLY A 47 -16.31 4.02 -4.14
N ARG A 48 -17.57 4.17 -4.58
CA ARG A 48 -18.43 3.02 -4.95
C ARG A 48 -17.91 2.16 -6.11
N VAL A 49 -17.03 2.71 -6.95
CA VAL A 49 -16.51 2.04 -8.15
C VAL A 49 -15.05 1.57 -7.98
N GLY A 50 -14.44 1.76 -6.81
CA GLY A 50 -13.06 1.31 -6.54
C GLY A 50 -12.00 2.13 -7.26
N PHE A 51 -12.01 3.45 -7.11
CA PHE A 51 -10.93 4.31 -7.60
C PHE A 51 -9.66 4.12 -6.76
N HIS A 52 -8.48 4.29 -7.34
CA HIS A 52 -7.22 4.19 -6.59
C HIS A 52 -7.07 5.31 -5.55
N ASN A 53 -6.57 4.95 -4.37
CA ASN A 53 -6.15 5.89 -3.36
C ASN A 53 -4.87 6.63 -3.84
N HIS A 54 -5.00 7.93 -4.11
CA HIS A 54 -3.91 8.76 -4.63
C HIS A 54 -3.17 9.55 -3.55
N LEU A 55 -3.47 9.35 -2.27
CA LEU A 55 -2.86 10.13 -1.17
C LEU A 55 -1.34 10.01 -1.17
N SER A 56 -0.80 8.79 -1.27
CA SER A 56 0.64 8.58 -1.35
C SER A 56 1.30 9.34 -2.52
N HIS A 57 0.66 9.34 -3.70
CA HIS A 57 1.13 10.07 -4.87
C HIS A 57 1.15 11.59 -4.64
N HIS A 58 0.11 12.13 -4.01
CA HIS A 58 0.02 13.56 -3.71
C HIS A 58 1.12 13.99 -2.73
N ILE A 59 1.34 13.22 -1.66
CA ILE A 59 2.41 13.49 -0.68
C ILE A 59 3.79 13.44 -1.33
N LEU A 60 4.07 12.40 -2.13
CA LEU A 60 5.35 12.25 -2.81
C LEU A 60 5.60 13.36 -3.84
N ALA A 61 4.58 13.73 -4.63
CA ALA A 61 4.70 14.82 -5.60
C ALA A 61 4.93 16.17 -4.92
N ALA A 62 4.17 16.49 -3.87
CA ALA A 62 4.36 17.72 -3.11
C ALA A 62 5.75 17.76 -2.44
N TYR A 63 6.21 16.63 -1.89
CA TYR A 63 7.56 16.51 -1.33
C TYR A 63 8.64 16.74 -2.39
N ASP A 64 8.50 16.15 -3.57
CA ASP A 64 9.45 16.33 -4.68
C ASP A 64 9.50 17.79 -5.17
N LEU A 65 8.37 18.49 -5.11
CA LEU A 65 8.23 19.91 -5.43
C LEU A 65 8.71 20.86 -4.30
N GLY A 66 9.23 20.34 -3.19
CA GLY A 66 9.78 21.15 -2.10
C GLY A 66 8.76 21.68 -1.09
N ALA A 67 7.57 21.05 -1.00
CA ALA A 67 6.55 21.46 -0.03
C ALA A 67 7.06 21.40 1.43
N PRO A 68 6.70 22.36 2.29
CA PRO A 68 7.02 22.29 3.72
C PRO A 68 6.16 21.23 4.43
N ALA A 69 6.64 20.72 5.57
CA ALA A 69 5.94 19.71 6.39
C ALA A 69 4.47 20.06 6.69
N ALA A 70 4.18 21.32 7.00
CA ALA A 70 2.82 21.79 7.28
C ALA A 70 1.87 21.66 6.06
N LEU A 71 2.38 21.79 4.84
CA LEU A 71 1.57 21.58 3.64
C LEU A 71 1.31 20.09 3.41
N LEU A 72 2.31 19.23 3.63
CA LEU A 72 2.14 17.77 3.55
C LEU A 72 1.07 17.27 4.53
N GLN A 73 1.08 17.77 5.77
CA GLN A 73 0.05 17.44 6.74
C GLN A 73 -1.35 17.90 6.29
N LYS A 74 -1.47 19.13 5.77
CA LYS A 74 -2.75 19.64 5.24
C LYS A 74 -3.29 18.81 4.09
N ILE A 75 -2.40 18.36 3.18
CA ILE A 75 -2.76 17.44 2.10
C ILE A 75 -3.31 16.16 2.69
N PHE A 76 -2.59 15.54 3.64
CA PHE A 76 -3.04 14.32 4.27
C PHE A 76 -4.40 14.49 4.96
N ASP A 77 -4.58 15.53 5.78
CA ASP A 77 -5.83 15.77 6.51
C ASP A 77 -7.05 15.99 5.59
N ALA A 78 -6.81 16.52 4.39
CA ALA A 78 -7.85 16.72 3.38
C ALA A 78 -8.20 15.41 2.67
N GLU A 79 -7.18 14.72 2.16
CA GLU A 79 -7.34 13.57 1.27
C GLU A 79 -7.60 12.26 2.04
N SER A 80 -7.18 12.13 3.30
CA SER A 80 -7.35 10.89 4.10
C SER A 80 -8.79 10.61 4.53
N LYS A 81 -9.76 11.43 4.13
CA LYS A 81 -11.18 11.29 4.47
C LYS A 81 -11.94 10.40 3.48
N GLU A 82 -11.44 10.32 2.25
CA GLU A 82 -12.11 9.63 1.15
C GLU A 82 -11.75 8.14 1.04
N PRO A 83 -10.49 7.72 1.28
CA PRO A 83 -10.12 6.32 1.21
C PRO A 83 -10.94 5.43 2.13
N TRP A 84 -11.22 4.23 1.63
CA TRP A 84 -11.76 3.18 2.46
C TRP A 84 -10.77 2.81 3.57
N ASP A 85 -11.27 2.41 4.74
CA ASP A 85 -10.42 1.71 5.69
C ASP A 85 -10.02 0.33 5.16
N LEU A 86 -8.91 -0.23 5.66
CA LEU A 86 -8.36 -1.52 5.24
C LEU A 86 -9.41 -2.63 5.15
N TYR A 87 -10.36 -2.66 6.07
CA TYR A 87 -11.31 -3.76 6.25
C TYR A 87 -12.68 -3.47 5.64
N THR A 88 -12.81 -2.39 4.86
CA THR A 88 -14.10 -1.97 4.28
C THR A 88 -14.77 -3.09 3.50
N MET A 89 -14.01 -3.90 2.75
CA MET A 89 -14.55 -5.03 1.98
C MET A 89 -14.91 -6.26 2.85
N ASN A 90 -14.41 -6.31 4.09
CA ASN A 90 -14.66 -7.37 5.07
C ASN A 90 -15.77 -6.99 6.06
N ARG A 91 -16.32 -5.78 5.97
CA ARG A 91 -17.37 -5.32 6.89
C ARG A 91 -18.74 -5.82 6.46
N THR A 92 -19.49 -6.35 7.42
CA THR A 92 -20.93 -6.60 7.27
C THR A 92 -21.72 -5.30 7.32
N GLU A 93 -23.01 -5.36 6.96
CA GLU A 93 -23.94 -4.24 7.13
C GLU A 93 -24.01 -3.72 8.59
N GLY A 94 -23.74 -4.60 9.57
CA GLY A 94 -23.66 -4.24 10.99
C GLY A 94 -22.31 -3.62 11.42
N GLY A 95 -21.39 -3.36 10.48
CA GLY A 95 -20.08 -2.75 10.74
C GLY A 95 -19.02 -3.68 11.34
N LYS A 96 -19.36 -4.95 11.56
CA LYS A 96 -18.43 -5.97 12.07
C LYS A 96 -17.49 -6.42 10.95
N VAL A 97 -16.19 -6.46 11.24
CA VAL A 97 -15.19 -7.05 10.34
C VAL A 97 -15.29 -8.58 10.45
N GLU A 98 -15.59 -9.23 9.33
CA GLU A 98 -15.58 -10.68 9.22
C GLU A 98 -14.14 -11.18 9.11
N PRO A 99 -13.79 -12.28 9.82
CA PRO A 99 -12.48 -12.88 9.66
C PRO A 99 -12.33 -13.45 8.25
N LEU A 100 -11.09 -13.48 7.77
CA LEU A 100 -10.73 -14.20 6.55
C LEU A 100 -10.80 -15.71 6.79
N GLU A 101 -11.06 -16.46 5.71
CA GLU A 101 -11.01 -17.93 5.77
C GLU A 101 -9.59 -18.42 6.03
N GLU A 102 -8.61 -17.79 5.37
CA GLU A 102 -7.19 -18.03 5.56
C GLU A 102 -6.39 -16.74 5.34
N GLU A 103 -5.18 -16.69 5.90
CA GLU A 103 -4.24 -15.61 5.64
C GLU A 103 -3.42 -15.91 4.39
N VAL A 104 -3.00 -14.88 3.69
CA VAL A 104 -2.10 -14.97 2.54
C VAL A 104 -0.66 -15.24 2.99
N ASP A 105 -0.06 -16.26 2.39
CA ASP A 105 1.33 -16.69 2.58
C ASP A 105 1.98 -17.08 1.24
N ALA A 106 3.22 -17.56 1.30
CA ALA A 106 4.02 -17.86 0.12
C ALA A 106 3.47 -19.07 -0.67
N GLU A 107 2.66 -19.91 -0.02
CA GLU A 107 2.08 -21.13 -0.58
C GLU A 107 0.75 -20.85 -1.30
N ASN A 108 -0.04 -19.88 -0.82
CA ASN A 108 -1.39 -19.62 -1.30
C ASN A 108 -1.61 -18.25 -1.98
N TRP A 109 -0.59 -17.39 -2.10
CA TRP A 109 -0.75 -16.00 -2.56
C TRP A 109 -1.44 -15.80 -3.92
N THR A 110 -1.52 -16.81 -4.80
CA THR A 110 -2.28 -16.68 -6.06
C THR A 110 -3.77 -16.96 -5.93
N ARG A 111 -4.23 -17.53 -4.80
CA ARG A 111 -5.58 -18.08 -4.64
C ARG A 111 -6.68 -17.01 -4.59
N PHE A 112 -6.38 -15.85 -4.00
CA PHE A 112 -7.37 -14.79 -3.75
C PHE A 112 -7.16 -13.55 -4.62
N LEU A 113 -6.44 -13.67 -5.73
CA LEU A 113 -6.14 -12.53 -6.59
C LEU A 113 -7.42 -11.91 -7.15
N GLY A 114 -7.61 -10.62 -6.92
CA GLY A 114 -8.82 -9.87 -7.31
C GLY A 114 -9.95 -9.90 -6.29
N ASP A 115 -9.83 -10.67 -5.21
CA ASP A 115 -10.76 -10.58 -4.07
C ASP A 115 -10.29 -9.48 -3.11
N GLY A 116 -10.94 -8.32 -3.16
CA GLY A 116 -10.56 -7.18 -2.34
C GLY A 116 -10.76 -7.39 -0.83
N LYS A 117 -11.51 -8.42 -0.40
CA LYS A 117 -11.56 -8.82 1.01
C LYS A 117 -10.19 -9.22 1.54
N TYR A 118 -9.34 -9.77 0.69
CA TYR A 118 -8.01 -10.24 1.08
C TYR A 118 -6.95 -9.14 1.06
N TYR A 119 -7.32 -7.89 0.73
CA TYR A 119 -6.36 -6.78 0.68
C TYR A 119 -5.54 -6.60 1.98
N PRO A 120 -6.12 -6.61 3.19
CA PRO A 120 -5.34 -6.50 4.42
C PRO A 120 -4.31 -7.63 4.58
N SER A 121 -4.67 -8.84 4.15
CA SER A 121 -3.79 -10.01 4.24
C SER A 121 -2.67 -9.95 3.21
N TYR A 122 -2.98 -9.55 1.96
CA TYR A 122 -1.96 -9.26 0.95
C TYR A 122 -1.02 -8.14 1.39
N LEU A 123 -1.54 -7.07 1.97
CA LEU A 123 -0.74 -5.97 2.49
C LEU A 123 0.22 -6.47 3.57
N ALA A 124 -0.24 -7.29 4.50
CA ALA A 124 0.58 -7.89 5.54
C ALA A 124 1.65 -8.85 4.95
N PHE A 125 1.27 -9.69 4.00
CA PHE A 125 2.16 -10.61 3.29
C PHE A 125 3.25 -9.86 2.53
N PHE A 126 2.91 -8.95 1.62
CA PHE A 126 3.89 -8.21 0.84
C PHE A 126 4.72 -7.26 1.71
N THR A 127 4.20 -6.77 2.84
CA THR A 127 5.03 -6.03 3.81
C THR A 127 6.12 -6.93 4.40
N ARG A 128 5.84 -8.20 4.70
CA ARG A 128 6.85 -9.17 5.15
C ARG A 128 7.86 -9.47 4.03
N GLU A 129 7.38 -9.75 2.82
CA GLU A 129 8.26 -10.06 1.68
C GLU A 129 9.20 -8.89 1.36
N VAL A 130 8.68 -7.65 1.29
CA VAL A 130 9.50 -6.46 1.05
C VAL A 130 10.46 -6.21 2.22
N SER A 131 10.06 -6.49 3.47
CA SER A 131 10.97 -6.36 4.61
C SER A 131 12.10 -7.38 4.59
N ALA A 132 11.86 -8.58 4.05
CA ALA A 132 12.83 -9.68 4.05
C ALA A 132 13.75 -9.66 2.83
N LEU A 133 13.19 -9.38 1.65
CA LEU A 133 13.86 -9.49 0.34
C LEU A 133 14.21 -8.11 -0.25
N GLY A 134 13.57 -7.05 0.24
CA GLY A 134 13.59 -5.75 -0.43
C GLY A 134 12.61 -5.67 -1.61
N ALA A 135 12.35 -4.46 -2.09
CA ALA A 135 11.36 -4.21 -3.13
C ALA A 135 11.69 -4.88 -4.47
N GLY A 136 12.96 -4.82 -4.90
CA GLY A 136 13.38 -5.36 -6.20
C GLY A 136 13.16 -6.87 -6.32
N GLU A 137 13.69 -7.65 -5.38
CA GLU A 137 13.53 -9.11 -5.38
C GLU A 137 12.07 -9.54 -5.19
N THR A 138 11.30 -8.80 -4.38
CA THR A 138 9.86 -9.04 -4.23
C THR A 138 9.12 -8.87 -5.56
N LEU A 139 9.40 -7.79 -6.31
CA LEU A 139 8.79 -7.56 -7.63
C LEU A 139 9.19 -8.65 -8.63
N GLU A 140 10.47 -9.01 -8.69
CA GLU A 140 10.95 -10.09 -9.56
C GLU A 140 10.22 -11.40 -9.27
N ARG A 141 10.09 -11.76 -7.99
CA ARG A 141 9.48 -13.02 -7.58
C ARG A 141 7.97 -13.09 -7.83
N TYR A 142 7.23 -12.05 -7.46
CA TYR A 142 5.76 -12.09 -7.41
C TYR A 142 5.08 -11.39 -8.59
N ILE A 143 5.81 -10.65 -9.41
CA ILE A 143 5.26 -9.98 -10.59
C ILE A 143 5.91 -10.46 -11.89
N PHE A 144 7.24 -10.48 -11.96
CA PHE A 144 7.94 -10.68 -13.24
C PHE A 144 8.29 -12.13 -13.54
N ALA A 145 8.48 -12.97 -12.52
CA ALA A 145 8.85 -14.37 -12.70
C ALA A 145 7.81 -15.14 -13.54
N PRO A 146 8.23 -16.11 -14.37
CA PRO A 146 7.31 -16.96 -15.13
C PRO A 146 6.28 -17.67 -14.24
N ALA A 147 6.67 -18.08 -13.04
CA ALA A 147 5.78 -18.74 -12.08
C ALA A 147 4.62 -17.85 -11.61
N ALA A 148 4.84 -16.53 -11.52
CA ALA A 148 3.81 -15.54 -11.17
C ALA A 148 2.84 -15.24 -12.34
N ASN A 149 3.15 -15.71 -13.54
CA ASN A 149 2.39 -15.43 -14.76
C ASN A 149 1.76 -16.68 -15.39
N GLY A 150 1.93 -17.86 -14.77
CA GLY A 150 1.25 -19.10 -15.13
C GLY A 150 -0.10 -19.26 -14.41
N ASN A 151 -0.83 -20.33 -14.75
CA ASN A 151 -2.02 -20.82 -14.02
C ASN A 151 -3.11 -19.76 -13.75
N GLY A 152 -3.22 -18.74 -14.60
CA GLY A 152 -4.23 -17.68 -14.48
C GLY A 152 -3.87 -16.53 -13.53
N ALA A 153 -2.72 -16.55 -12.86
CA ALA A 153 -2.31 -15.46 -11.97
C ALA A 153 -2.05 -14.15 -12.74
N GLN A 154 -1.35 -14.23 -13.88
CA GLN A 154 -1.13 -13.12 -14.83
C GLN A 154 -0.65 -11.81 -14.18
N MET A 155 0.26 -11.91 -13.21
CA MET A 155 0.64 -10.77 -12.37
C MET A 155 1.24 -9.59 -13.13
N LEU A 156 1.97 -9.83 -14.22
CA LEU A 156 2.47 -8.76 -15.08
C LEU A 156 1.32 -7.96 -15.72
N LEU A 157 0.27 -8.64 -16.18
CA LEU A 157 -0.89 -7.96 -16.76
C LEU A 157 -1.65 -7.16 -15.71
N ARG A 158 -1.83 -7.72 -14.51
CA ARG A 158 -2.45 -7.02 -13.37
C ARG A 158 -1.66 -5.77 -12.96
N PHE A 159 -0.33 -5.90 -12.89
CA PHE A 159 0.56 -4.80 -12.56
C PHE A 159 0.46 -3.64 -13.55
N ILE A 160 0.44 -3.93 -14.87
CA ILE A 160 0.34 -2.89 -15.91
C ILE A 160 -1.10 -2.35 -16.04
N GLY A 161 -2.10 -3.21 -15.84
CA GLY A 161 -3.52 -2.85 -15.95
C GLY A 161 -4.05 -2.05 -14.75
N GLY A 162 -3.35 -2.07 -13.62
CA GLY A 162 -3.75 -1.38 -12.38
C GLY A 162 -4.78 -2.14 -11.52
N ALA A 163 -5.04 -3.42 -11.82
CA ALA A 163 -5.81 -4.40 -11.03
C ALA A 163 -5.67 -5.83 -11.59
#